data_AF-A0A967SD37-F1
#
_entry.id   AF-A0A967SD37-F1
#
_cell.length_a   1.000
_cell.length_b   1.000
_cell.length_c   1.000
_cell.angle_alpha   90.00
_cell.angle_beta   90.00
_cell.angle_gamma   90.00
#
_symmetry.space_group_name_H-M   'P 1'
#
loop_
_entity.id
_entity.type
_entity.pdbx_description
1 polymer ?
#
loop_
_entity_poly.entity_id
_entity_poly.type
_entity_poly.pdbx_seq_one_letter_code
_entity_poly.pdbx_strand_id
1 'polypeptide(L)' 'MADYEGRPGANEHSPYYGRYIARVPAGGLVSLLERQMQETRGLLEPLSDAQAD' A
#
# COMPACT_ATOMS: atom_id res chain seq x y z
N MET A 1 3.39 1.55 21.35
CA MET A 1 4.69 1.89 20.71
C MET A 1 5.24 0.56 20.19
N ALA A 2 5.48 0.29 18.92
CA ALA A 2 5.47 1.11 17.72
C ALA A 2 5.28 0.17 16.50
N ASP A 3 4.22 0.32 15.71
CA ASP A 3 4.09 -0.35 14.40
C ASP A 3 4.66 0.55 13.28
N TYR A 4 5.80 1.20 13.54
CA TYR A 4 6.40 2.26 12.71
C TYR A 4 7.89 1.99 12.42
N GLU A 5 8.35 0.73 12.37
CA GLU A 5 9.79 0.44 12.20
C GLU A 5 10.28 0.37 10.74
N GLY A 6 9.40 0.51 9.74
CA GLY A 6 9.77 0.19 8.35
C GLY A 6 9.60 1.29 7.30
N ARG A 7 9.19 2.52 7.65
CA ARG A 7 9.02 3.59 6.64
C ARG A 7 10.39 4.22 6.36
N PRO A 8 10.93 4.10 5.15
CA PRO A 8 12.23 4.68 4.82
C PRO A 8 12.18 6.19 5.03
N GLY A 9 13.24 6.76 5.62
CA GLY A 9 13.42 8.19 5.63
C GLY A 9 13.37 8.77 4.21
N ALA A 10 12.92 10.02 4.06
CA ALA A 10 12.85 10.67 2.74
C ALA A 10 14.21 10.77 2.02
N ASN A 11 15.30 10.52 2.76
CA ASN A 11 16.69 10.47 2.35
C ASN A 11 17.23 9.05 2.10
N GLU A 12 16.48 7.98 2.40
CA GLU A 12 16.87 6.59 2.11
C GLU A 12 16.57 6.18 0.66
N HIS A 13 15.76 6.97 -0.05
CA HIS A 13 15.49 6.81 -1.47
C HIS A 13 15.80 8.10 -2.23
N SER A 14 15.86 8.02 -3.57
CA SER A 14 15.89 9.22 -4.41
C SER A 14 14.72 10.14 -4.02
N PRO A 15 14.94 11.46 -3.85
CA PRO A 15 13.88 12.44 -3.53
C PRO A 15 12.65 12.34 -4.43
N TYR A 16 12.84 11.83 -5.65
CA TYR A 16 11.79 11.47 -6.60
C TYR A 16 10.65 10.63 -5.97
N TYR A 17 10.97 9.73 -5.04
CA TYR A 17 10.00 8.82 -4.43
C TYR A 17 9.24 9.40 -3.24
N GLY A 18 9.66 10.55 -2.71
CA GLY A 18 9.04 11.16 -1.52
C GLY A 18 7.53 11.37 -1.67
N ARG A 19 7.08 11.78 -2.87
CA ARG A 19 5.64 11.95 -3.17
C ARG A 19 4.83 10.66 -3.10
N TYR A 20 5.45 9.51 -3.39
CA TYR A 20 4.78 8.21 -3.35
C TYR A 20 4.79 7.64 -1.94
N ILE A 21 5.93 7.78 -1.25
CA ILE A 21 6.04 7.42 0.17
C ILE A 21 4.99 8.18 0.97
N ALA A 22 4.77 9.47 0.71
CA ALA A 22 3.75 10.28 1.36
C ALA A 22 2.30 9.78 1.17
N ARG A 23 2.01 9.02 0.11
CA ARG A 23 0.69 8.43 -0.14
C ARG A 23 0.42 7.15 0.65
N VAL A 24 1.46 6.53 1.20
CA VAL A 24 1.31 5.35 2.06
C VAL A 24 0.79 5.81 3.42
N PRO A 25 -0.38 5.31 3.88
CA PRO A 25 -0.90 5.61 5.20
C PRO A 25 0.11 5.27 6.30
N ALA A 26 0.03 5.97 7.43
CA ALA A 26 0.81 5.59 8.60
C ALA A 26 0.31 4.24 9.16
N GLY A 27 1.22 3.42 9.68
CA GLY A 27 0.93 2.11 10.27
C GLY A 27 1.91 1.03 9.82
N GLY A 28 1.68 -0.21 10.28
CA GLY A 28 2.50 -1.36 9.90
C GLY A 28 2.33 -1.72 8.44
N LEU A 29 3.43 -1.74 7.68
CA LEU A 29 3.41 -2.02 6.23
C LEU A 29 2.74 -3.36 5.91
N VAL A 30 3.04 -4.40 6.70
CA VAL A 30 2.45 -5.74 6.52
C VAL A 30 0.93 -5.68 6.69
N SER A 31 0.44 -5.09 7.77
CA SER A 31 -1.01 -4.96 8.02
C SER A 31 -1.71 -4.10 6.97
N LEU A 32 -1.05 -3.06 6.46
CA LEU A 32 -1.58 -2.24 5.36
C LEU A 32 -1.72 -3.06 4.07
N LEU A 33 -0.72 -3.87 3.73
CA LEU A 33 -0.74 -4.72 2.55
C LEU A 33 -1.76 -5.86 2.68
N GLU A 34 -1.89 -6.46 3.86
CA GLU A 34 -2.91 -7.48 4.14
C GLU A 34 -4.31 -6.91 3.93
N ARG A 35 -4.59 -5.72 4.49
CA ARG A 35 -5.86 -5.04 4.28
C ARG A 35 -6.10 -4.73 2.80
N GLN A 36 -5.12 -4.16 2.13
CA GLN A 36 -5.21 -3.84 0.70
C GLN A 36 -5.53 -5.08 -0.14
N MET A 37 -4.92 -6.23 0.17
CA MET A 37 -5.19 -7.50 -0.50
C MET A 37 -6.65 -7.93 -0.34
N GLN A 38 -7.18 -7.88 0.89
CA GLN A 38 -8.58 -8.25 1.16
C GLN A 38 -9.57 -7.33 0.45
N GLU A 39 -9.34 -6.02 0.52
CA GLU A 39 -10.17 -5.00 -0.14
C GLU A 39 -10.14 -5.18 -1.66
N THR A 40 -8.94 -5.35 -2.24
CA THR A 40 -8.78 -5.58 -3.69
C THR A 40 -9.49 -6.84 -4.13
N ARG A 41 -9.36 -7.94 -3.38
CA ARG A 41 -10.05 -9.19 -3.69
C ARG A 41 -11.56 -9.01 -3.68
N GLY A 42 -12.12 -8.34 -2.67
CA GLY A 42 -13.57 -8.07 -2.60
C GLY A 42 -14.07 -7.19 -3.75
N LEU A 43 -13.25 -6.27 -4.24
CA LEU A 43 -13.58 -5.45 -5.41
C LEU A 43 -13.57 -6.24 -6.72
N LEU A 44 -12.65 -7.21 -6.85
CA LEU A 44 -12.48 -8.00 -8.06
C LEU A 44 -13.39 -9.23 -8.13
N GLU A 45 -13.76 -9.83 -6.99
CA GLU A 45 -14.59 -11.03 -6.91
C GLU A 45 -15.90 -10.97 -7.72
N PRO A 46 -16.66 -9.86 -7.75
CA PRO A 46 -17.90 -9.80 -8.53
C PRO A 46 -17.68 -9.52 -10.02
N LEU A 47 -16.45 -9.24 -10.46
CA LEU A 47 -16.16 -8.89 -11.85
C LEU A 47 -15.98 -10.16 -12.70
N SER A 48 -16.59 -10.15 -13.87
CA SER A 48 -16.32 -11.13 -14.92
C SER A 48 -15.05 -10.78 -15.70
N ASP A 49 -14.43 -11.76 -16.33
CA ASP A 49 -13.23 -11.56 -17.17
C ASP A 49 -13.46 -10.51 -18.28
N ALA A 50 -14.68 -10.39 -18.80
CA ALA A 50 -15.03 -9.40 -19.82
C ALA A 50 -14.99 -7.94 -19.31
N GLN A 51 -14.88 -7.71 -17.99
CA GLN A 51 -14.76 -6.39 -17.37
C GLN A 51 -13.30 -6.04 -17.03
N ALA A 52 -12.34 -6.93 -17.35
CA ALA A 52 -10.92 -6.75 -17.07
C ALA A 52 -10.12 -6.08 -18.20
N ASP A 53 -10.71 -5.94 -19.40
CA ASP A 53 -10.17 -5.22 -20.56
C ASP A 53 -10.54 -3.72 -20.55
#